data_AF-A0A9D0HP45-F1
#
_entry.id   AF-A0A9D0HP45-F1
#
_cell.length_a   1.000
_cell.length_b   1.000
_cell.length_c   1.000
_cell.angle_alpha   90.00
_cell.angle_beta   90.00
_cell.angle_gamma   90.00
#
_symmetry.space_group_name_H-M   'P 1'
#
loop_
_entity.id
_entity.type
_entity.pdbx_description
1 polymer ?
#
loop_
_entity_poly.entity_id
_entity_poly.type
_entity_poly.pdbx_seq_one_letter_code
_entity_poly.pdbx_strand_id
1 'polypeptide(L)'
;MVIVVVLYILLILHLLLISKIYSKDYEVLTISSALSILFFVYMGVNIYMVIGMAPVVGAPLPMFSHGGTSFIIFAFLFGILENLISFKAYKPYTSDTKIEMIKTES
;
A
#
# COMPACT_ATOMS: atom_id res chain seq x y z
N MET A 1 -15.32 -15.82 -4.05
CA MET A 1 -13.96 -16.37 -3.95
C MET A 1 -13.07 -15.84 -5.08
N VAL A 2 -13.30 -16.23 -6.33
CA VAL A 2 -12.45 -15.78 -7.48
C VAL A 2 -12.42 -14.26 -7.64
N ILE A 3 -13.57 -13.58 -7.56
CA ILE A 3 -13.65 -12.10 -7.64
C ILE A 3 -12.79 -11.41 -6.58
N VAL A 4 -12.82 -11.92 -5.35
CA VAL A 4 -12.05 -11.36 -4.23
C VAL A 4 -10.55 -11.54 -4.49
N VAL A 5 -10.15 -12.73 -4.94
CA VAL A 5 -8.76 -13.03 -5.32
C VAL A 5 -8.27 -12.10 -6.43
N VAL A 6 -9.06 -11.90 -7.48
CA VAL A 6 -8.73 -10.98 -8.58
C VAL A 6 -8.57 -9.54 -8.07
N LEU A 7 -9.46 -9.09 -7.17
CA LEU A 7 -9.37 -7.75 -6.58
C LEU A 7 -8.08 -7.55 -5.77
N TYR A 8 -7.69 -8.53 -4.94
CA TYR A 8 -6.43 -8.46 -4.20
C TYR A 8 -5.21 -8.48 -5.12
N ILE A 9 -5.23 -9.25 -6.21
CA ILE A 9 -4.13 -9.27 -7.19
C ILE A 9 -3.95 -7.88 -7.81
N LEU A 10 -5.04 -7.24 -8.26
CA LEU A 10 -4.99 -5.88 -8.80
C LEU A 10 -4.46 -4.87 -7.78
N LEU A 11 -4.88 -5.01 -6.51
CA LEU A 11 -4.41 -4.17 -5.42
C LEU A 11 -2.91 -4.35 -5.18
N ILE A 12 -2.42 -5.59 -5.04
CA ILE A 12 -0.99 -5.90 -4.86
C ILE A 12 -0.15 -5.34 -6.01
N LEU A 13 -0.61 -5.51 -7.26
CA LEU A 13 0.06 -4.94 -8.43
C LEU A 13 0.16 -3.42 -8.38
N HIS A 14 -0.90 -2.74 -7.94
CA HIS A 14 -0.89 -1.28 -7.75
C HIS A 14 0.15 -0.86 -6.69
N LEU A 15 0.20 -1.55 -5.54
CA LEU A 15 1.19 -1.25 -4.51
C LEU A 15 2.63 -1.48 -5.00
N LEU A 16 2.87 -2.53 -5.79
CA LEU A 16 4.18 -2.79 -6.41
C LEU A 16 4.56 -1.72 -7.43
N LEU A 17 3.59 -1.20 -8.21
CA LEU A 17 3.82 -0.09 -9.13
C LEU A 17 4.25 1.17 -8.39
N ILE A 18 3.58 1.51 -7.28
CA ILE A 18 3.95 2.64 -6.42
C ILE A 18 5.38 2.45 -5.87
N SER A 19 5.70 1.25 -5.40
CA SER A 19 7.04 0.89 -4.92
C SER A 19 8.12 1.11 -5.99
N LYS A 20 7.81 0.77 -7.24
CA LYS A 20 8.70 0.98 -8.41
C LYS A 20 8.85 2.45 -8.79
N ILE A 21 7.77 3.24 -8.70
CA ILE A 21 7.82 4.68 -9.01
C ILE A 21 8.66 5.43 -7.98
N TYR A 22 8.48 5.13 -6.70
CA TYR A 22 9.17 5.79 -5.58
C TYR A 22 10.41 5.03 -5.11
N SER A 23 11.10 4.29 -5.99
CA SER A 23 12.24 3.46 -5.60
C SER A 23 13.45 4.22 -5.06
N LYS A 24 13.54 5.54 -5.27
CA LYS A 24 14.58 6.39 -4.69
C LYS A 24 14.28 6.81 -3.25
N ASP A 25 13.05 6.63 -2.80
CA ASP A 25 12.57 7.04 -1.49
C ASP A 25 12.39 5.82 -0.58
N TYR A 26 13.36 5.59 0.32
CA TYR A 26 13.37 4.43 1.21
C TYR A 26 12.11 4.32 2.08
N GLU A 27 11.51 5.45 2.50
CA GLU A 27 10.31 5.49 3.35
C GLU A 27 9.07 4.94 2.61
N VAL A 28 8.80 5.47 1.41
CA VAL A 28 7.65 5.05 0.59
C VAL A 28 7.86 3.64 0.06
N LEU A 29 9.10 3.30 -0.33
CA LEU A 29 9.48 1.96 -0.76
C LEU A 29 9.20 0.93 0.34
N THR A 30 9.64 1.19 1.58
CA THR A 30 9.48 0.25 2.69
C THR A 30 8.00 0.04 3.03
N ILE A 31 7.20 1.11 3.08
CA ILE A 31 5.78 1.00 3.44
C ILE A 31 4.97 0.35 2.32
N SER A 32 5.17 0.75 1.05
CA SER A 32 4.48 0.14 -0.09
C SER A 32 4.81 -1.35 -0.24
N SER A 33 6.08 -1.75 -0.07
CA SER A 33 6.51 -3.15 -0.13
C SER A 33 5.99 -3.97 1.06
N ALA A 34 5.99 -3.41 2.28
CA ALA A 34 5.42 -4.07 3.45
C ALA A 34 3.92 -4.33 3.31
N LEU A 35 3.13 -3.35 2.85
CA LEU A 35 1.71 -3.55 2.57
C LEU A 35 1.49 -4.58 1.45
N SER A 36 2.29 -4.55 0.37
CA SER A 36 2.21 -5.53 -0.71
C SER A 36 2.42 -6.96 -0.22
N ILE A 37 3.44 -7.19 0.63
CA ILE A 37 3.73 -8.50 1.22
C ILE A 37 2.61 -8.92 2.17
N LEU A 38 2.09 -8.00 2.99
CA LEU A 38 0.98 -8.27 3.90
C LEU A 38 -0.23 -8.82 3.14
N PHE A 39 -0.66 -8.13 2.07
CA PHE A 39 -1.76 -8.58 1.23
C PHE A 39 -1.45 -9.88 0.49
N PHE A 40 -0.20 -10.09 0.05
CA PHE A 40 0.22 -11.33 -0.59
C PHE A 40 0.12 -12.54 0.34
N VAL A 41 0.59 -12.43 1.59
CA VAL A 41 0.49 -13.50 2.59
C VAL A 41 -0.98 -13.80 2.92
N TYR A 42 -1.80 -12.77 3.11
CA TYR A 42 -3.23 -12.97 3.36
C TYR A 42 -3.93 -13.66 2.19
N MET A 43 -3.63 -13.27 0.95
CA MET A 43 -4.15 -13.92 -0.24
C MET A 43 -3.65 -15.38 -0.36
N GLY A 44 -2.37 -15.63 -0.06
CA GLY A 44 -1.78 -16.96 -0.03
C GLY A 44 -2.47 -17.89 0.98
N VAL A 45 -2.72 -17.43 2.21
CA VAL A 45 -3.46 -18.18 3.24
C VAL A 45 -4.89 -18.47 2.79
N ASN A 46 -5.56 -17.50 2.15
CA ASN A 46 -6.91 -17.69 1.61
C ASN A 46 -6.97 -18.74 0.50
N ILE A 47 -5.98 -18.75 -0.41
CA ILE A 47 -5.88 -19.80 -1.44
C ILE A 47 -5.59 -21.14 -0.77
N TYR A 48 -4.65 -21.18 0.17
CA TYR A 48 -4.23 -22.40 0.85
C TYR A 48 -5.38 -23.07 1.64
N MET A 49 -6.29 -22.26 2.20
CA MET A 49 -7.55 -22.72 2.78
C MET A 49 -8.50 -23.35 1.74
N VAL A 50 -8.57 -22.82 0.51
CA VAL A 50 -9.41 -23.35 -0.58
C VAL A 50 -8.89 -24.66 -1.15
N ILE A 51 -7.57 -24.85 -1.22
CA ILE A 51 -6.95 -26.13 -1.65
C ILE A 51 -7.01 -27.21 -0.55
N GLY A 52 -7.53 -26.90 0.64
CA GLY A 52 -7.70 -27.85 1.74
C GLY A 52 -6.40 -28.31 2.42
N MET A 53 -5.26 -27.62 2.16
CA MET A 53 -3.94 -28.01 2.68
C MET A 53 -3.59 -27.40 4.03
N ALA A 54 -4.33 -26.38 4.52
CA ALA A 54 -4.25 -25.92 5.92
C ALA A 54 -5.53 -26.25 6.69
N PRO A 55 -5.44 -26.45 8.02
CA PRO A 55 -6.62 -26.38 8.87
C PRO A 55 -7.29 -25.03 8.66
N VAL A 56 -8.61 -25.02 8.60
CA VAL A 56 -9.45 -23.84 8.39
C VAL A 56 -9.22 -22.84 9.54
N VAL A 57 -8.17 -22.03 9.43
CA VAL A 57 -7.99 -20.87 10.30
C VAL A 57 -8.94 -19.82 9.78
N GLY A 58 -10.05 -19.64 10.49
CA GLY A 58 -11.04 -18.58 10.28
C GLY A 58 -10.48 -17.20 10.58
N ALA A 59 -9.34 -16.85 9.98
CA ALA A 59 -8.81 -15.51 10.02
C ALA A 59 -9.68 -14.65 9.09
N PRO A 60 -10.39 -13.64 9.64
CA PRO A 60 -11.29 -12.80 8.87
C PRO A 60 -10.53 -12.14 7.71
N LEU A 61 -11.03 -12.28 6.47
CA LEU A 61 -10.44 -11.62 5.30
C LEU A 61 -10.23 -10.13 5.61
N PRO A 62 -8.99 -9.62 5.52
CA PRO A 62 -8.71 -8.22 5.76
C PRO A 62 -9.37 -7.33 4.70
N MET A 63 -10.51 -6.70 5.06
CA MET A 63 -11.41 -5.84 4.27
C MET A 63 -12.79 -6.45 3.90
N PHE A 64 -12.96 -7.78 3.87
CA PHE A 64 -14.24 -8.39 3.45
C PHE A 64 -14.97 -9.17 4.55
N SER A 65 -14.34 -9.45 5.69
CA SER A 65 -15.01 -10.10 6.82
C SER A 65 -15.64 -9.06 7.75
N HIS A 66 -16.73 -9.44 8.44
CA HIS A 66 -17.51 -8.68 9.43
C HIS A 66 -16.71 -8.26 10.69
N GLY A 67 -15.59 -7.57 10.51
CA GLY A 67 -14.75 -7.00 11.56
C GLY A 67 -14.36 -5.58 11.16
N GLY A 68 -15.19 -4.59 11.53
CA GLY A 68 -14.98 -3.18 11.17
C GLY A 68 -13.60 -2.64 11.57
N THR A 69 -12.99 -3.20 12.61
CA THR A 69 -11.64 -2.84 13.08
C THR A 69 -10.56 -3.14 12.04
N SER A 70 -10.63 -4.26 11.34
CA SER A 70 -9.66 -4.61 10.31
C SER A 70 -9.70 -3.60 9.17
N PHE A 71 -10.90 -3.21 8.71
CA PHE A 71 -11.06 -2.19 7.68
C PHE A 71 -10.43 -0.85 8.09
N ILE A 72 -10.63 -0.42 9.34
CA ILE A 72 -10.04 0.81 9.89
C ILE A 72 -8.52 0.75 9.92
N ILE A 73 -7.94 -0.39 10.30
CA ILE A 73 -6.47 -0.58 10.30
C ILE A 73 -5.92 -0.45 8.88
N PHE A 74 -6.56 -1.06 7.87
CA PHE A 74 -6.14 -0.91 6.48
C PHE A 74 -6.31 0.51 5.97
N ALA A 75 -7.43 1.17 6.28
CA ALA A 75 -7.65 2.57 5.91
C ALA A 75 -6.56 3.48 6.51
N PHE A 76 -6.13 3.22 7.74
CA PHE A 76 -5.04 3.94 8.37
C PHE A 76 -3.69 3.68 7.71
N LEU A 77 -3.37 2.42 7.39
CA LEU A 77 -2.16 2.03 6.65
C LEU A 77 -2.10 2.70 5.27
N PHE A 78 -3.21 2.72 4.53
CA PHE A 78 -3.32 3.46 3.27
C PHE A 78 -3.19 4.96 3.47
N GLY A 79 -3.79 5.53 4.52
CA GLY A 79 -3.66 6.94 4.86
C GLY A 79 -2.21 7.37 5.12
N ILE A 80 -1.41 6.53 5.78
CA ILE A 80 0.02 6.78 5.97
C ILE A 80 0.77 6.76 4.63
N LEU A 81 0.52 5.75 3.79
CA LEU A 81 1.16 5.64 2.47
C LEU A 81 0.85 6.87 1.60
N GLU A 82 -0.43 7.26 1.52
CA GLU A 82 -0.87 8.44 0.77
C GLU A 82 -0.30 9.75 1.34
N ASN A 83 -0.21 9.88 2.67
CA ASN A 83 0.39 11.05 3.29
C ASN A 83 1.87 11.23 2.89
N LEU A 84 2.64 10.13 2.88
CA LEU A 84 4.04 10.16 2.48
C LEU A 84 4.22 10.51 1.00
N ILE A 85 3.36 9.96 0.14
CA ILE A 85 3.33 10.28 -1.28
C ILE A 85 2.98 11.76 -1.48
N SER A 86 1.94 12.26 -0.82
CA SER A 86 1.50 13.65 -0.89
C SER A 86 2.55 14.63 -0.37
N PHE A 87 3.26 14.29 0.71
CA PHE A 87 4.31 15.15 1.25
C PHE A 87 5.49 15.28 0.28
N LYS A 88 5.85 14.18 -0.40
CA LYS A 88 6.88 14.22 -1.45
C LYS A 88 6.42 14.97 -2.70
N ALA A 89 5.14 14.84 -3.08
CA ALA A 89 4.54 15.63 -4.15
C ALA A 89 4.45 17.14 -3.81
N TYR A 90 4.37 17.49 -2.53
CA TYR A 90 4.37 18.88 -2.04
C TYR A 90 5.79 19.49 -1.96
N LYS A 91 6.81 18.69 -1.64
CA LYS A 91 8.21 19.13 -1.53
C LYS A 91 8.73 19.99 -2.71
N PRO A 92 8.38 19.78 -3.99
CA PRO A 92 8.78 20.66 -5.09
C PRO A 92 8.17 22.08 -5.08
N TYR A 93 7.25 22.41 -4.16
CA TYR A 93 6.65 23.74 -4.02
C TYR A 93 7.06 24.49 -2.74
N THR A 94 7.85 23.86 -1.88
CA THR A 94 8.37 24.47 -0.65
C THR A 94 9.59 25.33 -0.97
N SER A 95 9.73 26.46 -0.27
CA SER A 95 10.54 27.66 -0.51
C SER A 95 11.94 27.57 -1.13
N ASP A 96 12.61 26.42 -1.16
CA ASP A 96 13.95 26.26 -1.74
C ASP A 96 13.97 26.57 -3.25
N THR A 97 12.92 26.18 -3.98
CA THR A 97 12.78 26.49 -5.42
C THR A 97 12.46 27.96 -5.68
N LYS A 98 11.79 28.65 -4.75
CA LYS A 98 11.55 30.10 -4.87
C LYS A 98 12.85 30.89 -4.75
N ILE A 99 13.75 30.50 -3.86
CA ILE A 99 15.06 31.16 -3.72
C ILE A 99 15.93 30.89 -4.96
N GLU A 100 15.87 29.70 -5.54
CA GLU A 100 16.62 29.35 -6.76
C GLU A 100 16.08 30.05 -8.03
N MET A 101 14.76 30.21 -8.14
CA MET A 101 14.13 31.01 -9.20
C MET A 101 14.47 32.50 -9.06
N ILE A 102 14.43 33.06 -7.85
CA ILE A 102 14.81 34.47 -7.62
C ILE A 102 16.30 34.71 -7.92
N LYS A 103 17.18 33.74 -7.62
CA LYS A 103 18.63 33.85 -7.87
C LYS A 103 19.02 33.66 -9.34
N THR A 104 18.14 33.08 -10.15
CA THR A 104 18.34 32.96 -11.61
C THR A 104 17.88 34.23 -12.34
N GLU A 105 17.06 35.05 -11.70
CA GLU A 105 16.55 36.33 -12.24
C GLU A 105 17.36 37.57 -11.79
N SER A 106 18.41 37.37 -10.98
CA SER A 106 19.35 38.40 -10.48
C SER A 106 20.75 38.23 -11.04
#